data_AF-Q8ZSW8-F1
#
_entry.id   AF-Q8ZSW8-F1
#
_cell.length_a   1.000
_cell.length_b   1.000
_cell.length_c   1.000
_cell.angle_alpha   90.00
_cell.angle_beta   90.00
_cell.angle_gamma   90.00
#
_symmetry.space_group_name_H-M   'P 1'
#
loop_
_entity.id
_entity.type
_entity.pdbx_description
1 polymer ?
#
loop_
_entity_poly.entity_id
_entity_poly.type
_entity_poly.pdbx_seq_one_letter_code
_entity_poly.pdbx_strand_id
1 'polypeptide(L)'
;MQFLTRLARIIEQLDKLAQKYQDDELKNVVSDLYKQLTLIINLLEKIYSIYTELDIIMKTDLKIEPGLYVDIELPHQQEKLADFLNKVKSQGHDPNRALAYFLGVGAVEIEVKDGELYIRPREQRRR
;
A
#
# COMPACT_ATOMS: atom_id res chain seq x y z
N MET A 1 -12.23 7.77 -6.81
CA MET A 1 -12.78 9.13 -7.05
C MET A 1 -14.27 9.17 -7.30
N GLN A 2 -14.84 8.37 -8.23
CA GLN A 2 -16.29 8.39 -8.54
C GLN A 2 -17.21 8.25 -7.32
N PHE A 3 -16.84 7.42 -6.34
CA PHE A 3 -17.58 7.28 -5.08
C PHE A 3 -17.66 8.60 -4.29
N LEU A 4 -16.53 9.26 -4.05
CA LEU A 4 -16.47 10.53 -3.30
C LEU A 4 -17.21 11.64 -4.02
N THR A 5 -17.06 11.73 -5.35
CA THR A 5 -17.80 12.70 -6.17
C THR A 5 -19.31 12.47 -6.07
N ARG A 6 -19.76 11.21 -6.08
CA ARG A 6 -21.17 10.87 -5.92
C ARG A 6 -21.69 11.19 -4.52
N LEU A 7 -20.88 10.91 -3.50
CA LEU A 7 -21.20 11.22 -2.10
C LEU A 7 -21.34 12.73 -1.87
N ALA A 8 -20.39 13.53 -2.37
CA ALA A 8 -20.45 14.99 -2.31
C ALA A 8 -21.73 15.53 -2.97
N ARG A 9 -22.09 14.99 -4.14
CA ARG A 9 -23.32 15.38 -4.86
C ARG A 9 -24.59 15.04 -4.09
N ILE A 10 -24.63 13.92 -3.38
CA ILE A 10 -25.78 13.53 -2.54
C ILE A 10 -25.89 14.48 -1.33
N ILE A 11 -24.78 14.80 -0.68
CA ILE A 11 -24.76 15.74 0.45
C ILE A 11 -25.22 17.13 -0.01
N GLU A 12 -24.78 17.59 -1.19
CA GLU A 12 -25.22 18.86 -1.77
C GLU A 12 -26.72 18.88 -2.10
N GLN A 13 -27.29 17.75 -2.52
CA GLN A 13 -28.73 17.61 -2.71
C GLN A 13 -29.49 17.67 -1.38
N LEU A 14 -28.96 17.07 -0.32
CA LEU A 14 -29.53 17.16 1.02
C LEU A 14 -29.48 18.59 1.57
N ASP A 15 -28.38 19.32 1.35
CA ASP A 15 -28.27 20.73 1.73
C ASP A 15 -29.35 21.60 1.07
N LYS A 16 -29.53 21.42 -0.26
CA LYS A 16 -30.58 22.14 -1.01
C LYS A 16 -31.99 21.83 -0.48
N LEU A 17 -32.24 20.59 -0.07
CA LEU A 17 -33.51 20.22 0.56
C LEU A 17 -33.66 20.87 1.94
N ALA A 18 -32.63 20.80 2.79
CA ALA A 18 -32.63 21.42 4.11
C ALA A 18 -32.89 22.93 4.04
N GLN A 19 -32.27 23.61 3.09
CA GLN A 19 -32.51 25.04 2.83
C GLN A 19 -33.94 25.31 2.34
N LYS A 20 -34.43 24.52 1.38
CA LYS A 20 -35.79 24.66 0.83
C LYS A 20 -36.88 24.50 1.88
N TYR A 21 -36.71 23.55 2.81
CA TYR A 21 -37.67 23.27 3.88
C TYR A 21 -37.39 24.05 5.17
N GLN A 22 -36.34 24.86 5.21
CA GLN A 22 -35.88 25.57 6.42
C GLN A 22 -35.68 24.63 7.62
N ASP A 23 -35.22 23.41 7.36
CA ASP A 23 -34.99 22.38 8.37
C ASP A 23 -33.58 22.56 8.96
N ASP A 24 -33.52 23.20 10.13
CA ASP A 24 -32.24 23.50 10.80
C ASP A 24 -31.56 22.26 11.39
N GLU A 25 -32.32 21.21 11.74
CA GLU A 25 -31.76 19.95 12.21
C GLU A 25 -31.07 19.23 11.04
N LEU A 26 -31.71 19.18 9.88
CA LEU A 26 -31.11 18.62 8.67
C LEU A 26 -29.89 19.42 8.21
N LYS A 27 -29.91 20.76 8.30
CA LYS A 27 -28.72 21.59 7.99
C LYS A 27 -27.53 21.24 8.88
N ASN A 28 -27.76 21.01 10.18
CA ASN A 28 -26.70 20.62 11.10
C ASN A 28 -26.11 19.25 10.72
N VAL A 29 -26.96 18.28 10.40
CA VAL A 29 -26.52 16.95 9.93
C VAL A 29 -25.71 17.06 8.64
N VAL A 30 -26.17 17.85 7.67
CA VAL A 30 -25.45 18.10 6.41
C VAL A 30 -24.09 18.75 6.66
N SER A 31 -24.01 19.73 7.57
CA SER A 31 -22.74 20.37 7.95
C SER A 31 -21.75 19.36 8.52
N ASP A 32 -22.20 18.48 9.40
CA ASP A 32 -21.35 17.44 9.97
C ASP A 32 -20.93 16.39 8.93
N LEU A 33 -21.79 16.03 7.99
CA LEU A 33 -21.43 15.18 6.86
C LEU A 33 -20.34 15.80 5.97
N TYR A 34 -20.40 17.12 5.72
CA TYR A 34 -19.34 17.82 5.01
C TYR A 34 -18.00 17.76 5.77
N LYS A 35 -18.01 18.00 7.09
CA LYS A 35 -16.79 17.90 7.92
C LYS A 35 -16.18 16.51 7.86
N GLN A 36 -17.02 15.46 7.97
CA GLN A 36 -16.56 14.07 7.88
C GLN A 36 -15.98 13.76 6.49
N LEU A 37 -16.63 14.23 5.41
CA LEU A 37 -16.13 14.05 4.05
C LEU A 37 -14.75 14.71 3.86
N THR A 38 -14.56 15.92 4.37
CA THR A 38 -13.26 16.61 4.34
C THR A 38 -12.19 15.84 5.10
N LEU A 39 -12.50 15.29 6.28
CA LEU A 39 -11.56 14.46 7.03
C LEU A 39 -11.13 13.22 6.23
N ILE A 40 -12.07 12.56 5.56
CA ILE A 40 -11.78 11.39 4.71
C ILE A 40 -10.88 11.78 3.53
N ILE A 41 -11.16 12.91 2.86
CA ILE A 41 -10.33 13.40 1.75
C ILE A 41 -8.89 13.65 2.24
N ASN A 42 -8.73 14.35 3.37
CA ASN A 42 -7.41 14.63 3.93
C ASN A 42 -6.64 13.35 4.31
N LEU A 43 -7.34 12.33 4.81
CA LEU A 43 -6.72 11.02 5.10
C LEU A 43 -6.25 10.34 3.81
N LEU A 44 -7.06 10.35 2.76
CA LEU A 44 -6.70 9.76 1.47
C LEU A 44 -5.51 10.47 0.83
N GLU A 45 -5.43 11.79 0.92
CA GLU A 45 -4.28 12.57 0.45
C GLU A 45 -2.99 12.18 1.20
N LYS A 46 -3.05 12.04 2.53
CA LYS A 46 -1.90 11.58 3.33
C LYS A 46 -1.46 10.18 2.94
N ILE A 47 -2.40 9.25 2.75
CA ILE A 47 -2.10 7.88 2.31
C ILE A 47 -1.45 7.90 0.93
N TYR A 48 -1.94 8.73 0.01
CA TYR A 48 -1.35 8.87 -1.32
C TYR A 48 0.08 9.44 -1.25
N SER A 49 0.34 10.43 -0.38
CA SER A 49 1.69 10.96 -0.15
C SER A 49 2.64 9.86 0.32
N ILE A 50 2.23 9.08 1.33
CA ILE A 50 3.03 7.95 1.84
C ILE A 50 3.31 6.94 0.73
N TYR A 51 2.30 6.59 -0.07
CA TYR A 51 2.48 5.67 -1.19
C TYR A 51 3.48 6.22 -2.23
N THR A 52 3.40 7.50 -2.53
CA THR A 52 4.31 8.18 -3.47
C THR A 52 5.74 8.20 -2.94
N GLU A 53 5.92 8.51 -1.66
CA GLU A 53 7.23 8.48 -1.00
C GLU A 53 7.81 7.06 -1.00
N LEU A 54 7.00 6.04 -0.70
CA LEU A 54 7.43 4.64 -0.79
C LEU A 54 7.85 4.25 -2.21
N ASP A 55 7.08 4.65 -3.23
CA ASP A 55 7.42 4.40 -4.64
C ASP A 55 8.73 5.10 -5.04
N ILE A 56 8.95 6.34 -4.57
CA ILE A 56 10.21 7.07 -4.78
C ILE A 56 11.37 6.34 -4.10
N ILE A 57 11.24 5.95 -2.83
CA ILE A 57 12.27 5.22 -2.09
C ILE A 57 12.62 3.90 -2.81
N MET A 58 11.60 3.18 -3.29
CA MET A 58 11.80 1.95 -4.07
C MET A 58 12.57 2.20 -5.37
N LYS A 59 12.27 3.29 -6.08
CA LYS A 59 12.90 3.60 -7.38
C LYS A 59 14.27 4.26 -7.27
N THR A 60 14.51 5.07 -6.24
CA THR A 60 15.70 5.93 -6.12
C THR A 60 16.75 5.36 -5.16
N ASP A 61 16.39 5.15 -3.89
CA ASP A 61 17.33 4.69 -2.86
C ASP A 61 17.66 3.21 -2.98
N LEU A 62 16.68 2.39 -3.37
CA LEU A 62 16.88 0.95 -3.57
C LEU A 62 17.40 0.59 -4.97
N LYS A 63 17.44 1.56 -5.92
CA LYS A 63 17.79 1.35 -7.34
C LYS A 63 17.23 0.05 -7.91
N ILE A 64 15.96 -0.25 -7.64
CA ILE A 64 15.28 -1.47 -8.10
C ILE A 64 15.00 -1.30 -9.60
N GLU A 65 16.04 -1.44 -10.42
CA GLU A 65 15.90 -1.50 -11.87
C GLU A 65 15.25 -2.84 -12.24
N PRO A 66 14.24 -2.85 -13.13
CA PRO A 66 13.72 -4.10 -13.68
C PRO A 66 14.86 -4.90 -14.30
N GLY A 67 15.19 -6.05 -13.72
CA GLY A 67 16.30 -6.89 -14.17
C GLY A 67 17.55 -6.92 -13.28
N LEU A 68 17.61 -6.14 -12.20
CA LEU A 68 18.83 -6.02 -11.38
C LEU A 68 19.25 -7.34 -10.69
N TYR A 69 18.29 -8.20 -10.36
CA TYR A 69 18.51 -9.46 -9.64
C TYR A 69 17.91 -10.67 -10.38
N VAL A 70 17.91 -10.67 -11.72
CA VAL A 70 17.39 -11.81 -12.51
C VAL A 70 18.17 -13.11 -12.25
N ASP A 71 19.45 -12.99 -11.91
CA ASP A 71 20.35 -14.12 -11.71
C ASP A 71 20.25 -14.75 -10.30
N ILE A 72 19.52 -14.11 -9.37
CA ILE A 72 19.28 -14.69 -8.05
C ILE A 72 18.08 -15.63 -8.15
N GLU A 73 18.33 -16.91 -7.90
CA GLU A 73 17.28 -17.91 -7.73
C GLU A 73 16.36 -17.54 -6.55
N LEU A 74 15.10 -17.26 -6.87
CA LEU A 74 14.03 -17.11 -5.88
C LEU A 74 13.82 -18.42 -5.10
N PRO A 75 13.44 -18.34 -3.80
CA PRO A 75 13.07 -19.52 -3.04
C PRO A 75 11.90 -20.25 -3.71
N HIS A 76 12.09 -21.52 -4.07
CA HIS A 76 11.02 -22.37 -4.60
C HIS A 76 10.08 -22.91 -3.51
N GLN A 77 10.57 -22.96 -2.27
CA GLN A 77 9.85 -23.39 -1.09
C GLN A 77 10.23 -22.46 0.07
N GLN A 78 9.50 -22.57 1.18
CA GLN A 78 9.83 -21.83 2.39
C GLN A 78 11.25 -22.19 2.86
N GLU A 79 12.09 -21.19 3.08
CA GLU A 79 13.41 -21.35 3.70
C GLU A 79 13.66 -20.27 4.76
N LYS A 80 14.62 -20.50 5.67
CA LYS A 80 14.94 -19.51 6.71
C LYS A 80 15.49 -18.25 6.04
N LEU A 81 15.04 -17.08 6.50
CA LEU A 81 15.46 -15.81 5.94
C LEU A 81 17.00 -15.63 6.02
N ALA A 82 17.61 -16.08 7.11
CA ALA A 82 19.06 -16.03 7.29
C ALA A 82 19.81 -16.84 6.22
N ASP A 83 19.30 -18.03 5.87
CA ASP A 83 19.93 -18.91 4.88
C ASP A 83 19.83 -18.30 3.47
N PHE A 84 18.67 -17.75 3.13
CA PHE A 84 18.48 -17.00 1.90
C PHE A 84 19.44 -15.80 1.78
N LEU A 85 19.55 -14.98 2.83
CA LEU A 85 20.44 -13.82 2.83
C LEU A 85 21.92 -14.23 2.71
N ASN A 86 22.31 -15.35 3.32
CA ASN A 86 23.65 -15.90 3.18
C ASN A 86 23.91 -16.41 1.74
N LYS A 87 22.93 -17.07 1.11
CA LYS A 87 23.00 -17.49 -0.30
C LYS A 87 23.20 -16.28 -1.21
N VAL A 88 22.39 -15.24 -1.05
CA VAL A 88 22.51 -13.99 -1.82
C VAL A 88 23.88 -13.33 -1.63
N LYS A 89 24.37 -13.29 -0.39
CA LYS A 89 25.71 -12.76 -0.09
C LYS A 89 26.82 -13.55 -0.78
N SER A 90 26.69 -14.88 -0.81
CA SER A 90 27.66 -15.79 -1.46
C SER A 90 27.69 -15.63 -2.98
N GLN A 91 26.59 -15.16 -3.57
CA GLN A 91 26.47 -14.81 -4.99
C GLN A 91 27.04 -13.42 -5.32
N GLY A 92 27.57 -12.69 -4.32
CA GLY A 92 28.20 -11.38 -4.52
C GLY A 92 27.23 -10.19 -4.52
N HIS A 93 25.97 -10.41 -4.16
CA HIS A 93 24.95 -9.36 -4.09
C HIS A 93 24.79 -8.82 -2.65
N ASP A 94 24.31 -7.58 -2.53
CA ASP A 94 23.88 -7.01 -1.24
C ASP A 94 22.58 -7.69 -0.78
N PRO A 95 22.59 -8.46 0.32
CA PRO A 95 21.42 -9.23 0.76
C PRO A 95 20.24 -8.35 1.13
N ASN A 96 20.48 -7.16 1.69
CA ASN A 96 19.42 -6.27 2.12
C ASN A 96 18.71 -5.66 0.90
N ARG A 97 19.48 -5.28 -0.12
CA ARG A 97 18.92 -4.73 -1.36
C ARG A 97 18.17 -5.79 -2.17
N ALA A 98 18.70 -7.01 -2.26
CA ALA A 98 18.03 -8.11 -2.93
C ALA A 98 16.71 -8.48 -2.22
N LEU A 99 16.72 -8.57 -0.88
CA LEU A 99 15.50 -8.82 -0.10
C LEU A 99 14.46 -7.71 -0.33
N ALA A 100 14.87 -6.45 -0.24
CA ALA A 100 13.99 -5.31 -0.49
C ALA A 100 13.41 -5.32 -1.91
N TYR A 101 14.23 -5.68 -2.92
CA TYR A 101 13.79 -5.86 -4.29
C TYR A 101 12.70 -6.94 -4.38
N PHE A 102 12.95 -8.15 -3.87
CA PHE A 102 12.00 -9.27 -3.99
C PHE A 102 10.69 -9.05 -3.25
N LEU A 103 10.74 -8.40 -2.09
CA LEU A 103 9.53 -7.98 -1.36
C LEU A 103 8.80 -6.87 -2.12
N GLY A 104 9.54 -5.90 -2.65
CA GLY A 104 9.01 -4.77 -3.40
C GLY A 104 8.29 -5.18 -4.70
N VAL A 105 8.87 -6.10 -5.46
CA VAL A 105 8.23 -6.66 -6.67
C VAL A 105 7.18 -7.73 -6.35
N GLY A 106 7.01 -8.08 -5.07
CA GLY A 106 6.01 -9.04 -4.60
C GLY A 106 6.27 -10.49 -5.04
N ALA A 107 7.52 -10.84 -5.35
CA ALA A 107 7.90 -12.21 -5.71
C ALA A 107 7.92 -13.15 -4.49
N VAL A 108 8.16 -12.58 -3.30
CA VAL A 108 8.28 -13.30 -2.03
C VAL A 108 7.51 -12.59 -0.92
N GLU A 109 7.30 -13.30 0.18
CA GLU A 109 6.75 -12.76 1.42
C GLU A 109 7.53 -13.30 2.63
N ILE A 110 7.49 -12.57 3.74
CA ILE A 110 8.10 -12.97 5.01
C ILE A 110 7.02 -13.56 5.91
N GLU A 111 7.32 -14.72 6.49
CA GLU A 111 6.49 -15.40 7.46
C GLU A 111 7.26 -15.59 8.77
N VAL A 112 6.59 -15.44 9.90
CA VAL A 112 7.16 -15.73 11.22
C VAL A 112 6.62 -17.09 11.68
N LYS A 113 7.51 -18.04 11.97
CA LYS A 113 7.15 -19.34 12.59
C LYS A 113 8.06 -19.60 13.78
N ASP A 114 7.45 -19.90 14.92
CA ASP A 114 8.16 -20.26 16.16
C ASP A 114 9.26 -19.26 16.58
N GLY A 115 9.03 -17.97 16.31
CA GLY A 115 9.99 -16.89 16.61
C GLY A 115 11.12 -16.72 15.59
N GLU A 116 11.15 -17.54 14.54
CA GLU A 116 12.11 -17.43 13.44
C GLU A 116 11.46 -16.82 12.18
N LEU A 117 12.28 -16.13 11.38
CA LEU A 117 11.86 -15.51 10.13
C LEU A 117 12.13 -16.44 8.95
N TYR A 118 11.11 -16.62 8.11
CA TYR A 118 11.15 -17.40 6.89
C TYR A 118 10.79 -16.53 5.69
N ILE A 119 11.37 -16.86 4.54
CA ILE A 119 11.01 -16.29 3.25
C ILE A 119 10.36 -17.38 2.40
N ARG A 120 9.24 -17.06 1.75
CA ARG A 120 8.54 -17.99 0.85
C ARG A 120 8.14 -17.29 -0.44
N PRO A 121 8.06 -18.02 -1.56
CA PRO A 121 7.51 -17.46 -2.79
C PRO A 121 6.06 -17.06 -2.54
N ARG A 122 5.69 -15.87 -3.01
CA ARG A 122 4.30 -15.41 -2.92
C ARG A 122 3.48 -16.24 -3.90
N GLU A 123 2.50 -16.99 -3.41
CA GLU A 123 1.61 -17.75 -4.30
C GLU A 123 0.99 -16.78 -5.32
N GLN A 124 1.31 -16.98 -6.61
CA GLN A 124 0.56 -16.33 -7.68
C GLN A 124 -0.88 -16.80 -7.54
N ARG A 125 -1.74 -15.95 -6.98
CA ARG A 125 -3.18 -16.09 -7.14
C ARG A 125 -3.45 -16.06 -8.64
N ARG A 126 -3.54 -17.25 -9.25
CA ARG A 126 -4.10 -17.44 -10.59
C ARG A 126 -5.50 -16.81 -10.54
N ARG A 127 -5.64 -15.65 -11.16
CA ARG A 127 -6.94 -15.11 -11.52
C ARG A 127 -7.47 -15.87 -12.73
#